data_AF-A0A7S2MCR5-F1
#
_entry.id   AF-A0A7S2MCR5-F1
#
_cell.length_a   1.000
_cell.length_b   1.000
_cell.length_c   1.000
_cell.angle_alpha   90.00
_cell.angle_beta   90.00
_cell.angle_gamma   90.00
#
_symmetry.space_group_name_H-M   'P 1'
#
loop_
_entity.id
_entity.type
_entity.pdbx_description
1 polymer ?
#
loop_
_entity_poly.entity_id
_entity_poly.type
_entity_poly.pdbx_seq_one_letter_code
_entity_poly.pdbx_strand_id
1 'polypeptide(L)'
;DAVINVERTSASNHEGANLDRNHTHFLLIDNCLEAPAAWGGEIPFRFALETVYCEKKRVPRVLIVVQGGPKTLESVYEAVSNKCPVVLITDSGGVATMLHNFLVEARRNFGRGKVPEEFADRFSSPETLDMLKHIAALDQ
;
A
#
# COMPACT_ATOMS: atom_id res chain seq x y z
N ASP A 1 -29.84 -7.04 -33.88
CA ASP A 1 -28.46 -7.22 -33.40
C ASP A 1 -27.86 -5.90 -32.98
N ALA A 2 -27.72 -5.68 -31.67
CA ALA A 2 -27.03 -4.51 -31.15
C ALA A 2 -25.52 -4.78 -31.23
N VAL A 3 -24.84 -4.11 -32.15
CA VAL A 3 -23.38 -4.11 -32.22
C VAL A 3 -22.88 -3.19 -31.12
N ILE A 4 -22.41 -3.78 -30.02
CA ILE A 4 -21.67 -3.02 -28.99
C ILE A 4 -20.27 -2.79 -29.55
N ASN A 5 -20.04 -1.57 -30.07
CA ASN A 5 -18.71 -1.12 -30.42
C ASN A 5 -17.93 -0.89 -29.12
N VAL A 6 -17.10 -1.87 -28.74
CA VAL A 6 -16.11 -1.69 -27.68
C VAL A 6 -14.95 -0.90 -28.27
N GLU A 7 -15.03 0.43 -28.18
CA GLU A 7 -13.86 1.28 -28.43
C GLU A 7 -12.80 0.97 -27.37
N ARG A 8 -11.63 0.49 -27.80
CA ARG A 8 -10.47 0.34 -26.92
C ARG A 8 -9.87 1.73 -26.70
N THR A 9 -10.30 2.44 -25.67
CA THR A 9 -9.62 3.63 -25.16
C THR A 9 -8.29 3.19 -24.53
N SER A 10 -7.20 3.34 -25.29
CA SER A 10 -5.92 2.69 -25.04
C SER A 10 -4.94 3.49 -24.16
N ALA A 11 -5.41 4.27 -23.19
CA ALA A 11 -4.50 4.99 -22.29
C ALA A 11 -4.96 4.90 -20.83
N SER A 12 -4.10 4.34 -19.97
CA SER A 12 -4.20 4.55 -18.53
C SER A 12 -4.18 6.05 -18.25
N ASN A 13 -5.22 6.58 -17.60
CA ASN A 13 -5.30 7.98 -17.22
C ASN A 13 -5.63 8.09 -15.72
N HIS A 14 -5.85 9.30 -15.21
CA HIS A 14 -6.20 9.49 -13.81
C HIS A 14 -7.58 8.90 -13.42
N GLU A 15 -8.40 8.56 -14.41
CA GLU A 15 -9.75 8.01 -14.25
C GLU A 15 -9.77 6.48 -14.33
N GLY A 16 -8.68 5.82 -14.72
CA GLY A 16 -8.67 4.37 -14.83
C GLY A 16 -7.34 3.78 -15.27
N ALA A 17 -7.15 2.52 -14.90
CA ALA A 17 -6.00 1.71 -15.29
C ALA A 17 -6.47 0.47 -16.06
N ASN A 18 -5.68 0.07 -17.06
CA ASN A 18 -5.91 -1.18 -17.79
C ASN A 18 -5.49 -2.40 -16.97
N LEU A 19 -6.15 -3.52 -17.21
CA LEU A 19 -5.73 -4.81 -16.66
C LEU A 19 -4.36 -5.22 -17.24
N ASP A 20 -3.46 -5.72 -16.39
CA ASP A 20 -2.16 -6.23 -16.84
C ASP A 20 -2.32 -7.60 -17.49
N ARG A 21 -1.86 -7.71 -18.75
CA ARG A 21 -1.90 -8.94 -19.57
C ARG A 21 -1.07 -10.09 -19.00
N ASN A 22 -0.15 -9.83 -18.08
CA ASN A 22 0.75 -10.83 -17.53
C ASN A 22 0.17 -11.56 -16.29
N HIS A 23 -1.01 -11.16 -15.80
CA HIS A 23 -1.72 -11.89 -14.75
C HIS A 23 -2.49 -13.10 -15.31
N THR A 24 -2.57 -14.17 -14.51
CA THR A 24 -3.31 -15.39 -14.86
C THR A 24 -4.76 -15.40 -14.37
N HIS A 25 -5.06 -14.63 -13.32
CA HIS A 25 -6.37 -14.57 -12.67
C HIS A 25 -6.69 -13.12 -12.29
N PHE A 26 -7.96 -12.75 -12.35
CA PHE A 26 -8.45 -11.42 -11.97
C PHE A 26 -9.56 -11.55 -10.93
N LEU A 27 -9.49 -10.75 -9.87
CA LEU A 27 -10.57 -10.53 -8.92
C LEU A 27 -11.00 -9.07 -9.06
N LEU A 28 -12.23 -8.86 -9.54
CA LEU A 28 -12.79 -7.52 -9.74
C LEU A 28 -13.69 -7.19 -8.56
N ILE A 29 -13.31 -6.17 -7.81
CA ILE A 29 -14.01 -5.74 -6.61
C ILE A 29 -14.81 -4.49 -6.95
N ASP A 30 -16.12 -4.58 -6.78
CA ASP A 30 -17.03 -3.46 -6.98
C ASP A 30 -17.35 -2.80 -5.64
N ASN A 31 -17.09 -1.50 -5.54
CA ASN A 31 -17.48 -0.67 -4.39
C ASN A 31 -18.61 0.30 -4.74
N CYS A 32 -19.24 0.15 -5.90
CA CYS A 32 -20.31 0.98 -6.45
C CYS A 32 -19.95 2.47 -6.60
N LEU A 33 -18.66 2.81 -6.65
CA LEU A 33 -18.17 4.17 -6.90
C LEU A 33 -17.52 4.27 -8.28
N GLU A 34 -17.68 5.40 -8.94
CA GLU A 34 -16.94 5.71 -10.16
C GLU A 34 -15.57 6.32 -9.84
N ALA A 35 -14.65 6.24 -10.79
CA ALA A 35 -13.36 6.89 -10.66
C ALA A 35 -13.51 8.43 -10.66
N PRO A 36 -12.64 9.18 -9.95
CA PRO A 36 -11.50 8.70 -9.16
C PRO A 36 -11.86 8.30 -7.71
N ALA A 37 -13.12 8.42 -7.29
CA ALA A 37 -13.54 8.10 -5.93
C ALA A 37 -13.40 6.61 -5.59
N ALA A 38 -13.41 5.73 -6.60
CA ALA A 38 -13.30 4.29 -6.41
C ALA A 38 -11.90 3.78 -5.99
N TRP A 39 -10.84 4.57 -6.15
CA TRP A 39 -9.44 4.13 -5.93
C TRP A 39 -9.16 3.68 -4.50
N GLY A 40 -8.69 2.44 -4.32
CA GLY A 40 -8.39 1.85 -3.02
C GLY A 40 -9.57 1.11 -2.39
N GLY A 41 -10.72 1.02 -3.08
CA GLY A 41 -11.87 0.23 -2.62
C GLY A 41 -11.57 -1.26 -2.48
N GLU A 42 -10.53 -1.75 -3.14
CA GLU A 42 -10.09 -3.14 -3.07
C GLU A 42 -9.26 -3.47 -1.81
N ILE A 43 -8.74 -2.46 -1.09
CA ILE A 43 -7.83 -2.64 0.05
C ILE A 43 -8.45 -3.49 1.16
N PRO A 44 -9.67 -3.18 1.67
CA PRO A 44 -10.27 -3.98 2.76
C PRO A 44 -10.54 -5.43 2.35
N PHE A 45 -10.97 -5.65 1.10
CA PHE A 45 -11.20 -6.99 0.58
C PHE A 45 -9.90 -7.80 0.50
N ARG A 46 -8.84 -7.22 -0.08
CA ARG A 46 -7.52 -7.85 -0.18
C ARG A 46 -7.03 -8.30 1.19
N PHE A 47 -7.08 -7.40 2.16
CA PHE A 47 -6.63 -7.68 3.52
C PHE A 47 -7.43 -8.80 4.19
N ALA A 48 -8.77 -8.78 4.07
CA ALA A 48 -9.63 -9.82 4.64
C ALA A 48 -9.37 -11.19 3.98
N LEU A 49 -9.22 -11.22 2.65
CA LEU A 49 -8.93 -12.44 1.89
C LEU A 49 -7.60 -13.05 2.33
N GLU A 50 -6.52 -12.26 2.36
CA GLU A 50 -5.19 -12.71 2.77
C GLU A 50 -5.20 -13.26 4.20
N THR A 51 -5.86 -12.55 5.13
CA THR A 51 -5.93 -12.95 6.54
C THR A 51 -6.65 -14.29 6.69
N VAL A 52 -7.84 -14.42 6.12
CA VAL A 52 -8.63 -15.66 6.17
C VAL A 52 -7.89 -16.81 5.50
N TYR A 53 -7.20 -16.55 4.38
CA TYR A 53 -6.44 -17.58 3.68
C TYR A 53 -5.24 -18.06 4.51
N CYS A 54 -4.45 -17.14 5.07
CA CYS A 54 -3.31 -17.48 5.92
C CYS A 54 -3.73 -18.31 7.13
N GLU A 55 -4.81 -17.92 7.80
CA GLU A 55 -5.34 -18.64 8.97
C GLU A 55 -5.86 -20.02 8.60
N LYS A 56 -6.74 -20.11 7.59
CA LYS A 56 -7.39 -21.38 7.21
C LYS A 56 -6.43 -22.36 6.57
N LYS A 57 -5.48 -21.88 5.77
CA LYS A 57 -4.50 -22.72 5.08
C LYS A 57 -3.19 -22.88 5.86
N ARG A 58 -3.04 -22.16 6.98
CA ARG A 58 -1.83 -22.14 7.82
C ARG A 58 -0.57 -21.82 7.01
N VAL A 59 -0.71 -20.87 6.07
CA VAL A 59 0.39 -20.41 5.21
C VAL A 59 0.93 -19.06 5.72
N PRO A 60 2.25 -18.85 5.70
CA PRO A 60 2.82 -17.55 6.03
C PRO A 60 2.56 -16.54 4.90
N ARG A 61 2.45 -15.27 5.25
CA ARG A 61 2.44 -14.14 4.30
C ARG A 61 3.58 -13.18 4.58
N VAL A 62 4.00 -12.47 3.55
CA VAL A 62 4.98 -11.38 3.59
C VAL A 62 4.49 -10.26 2.66
N LEU A 63 4.68 -9.01 3.07
CA LEU A 63 4.42 -7.85 2.21
C LEU A 63 5.75 -7.31 1.68
N ILE A 64 5.87 -7.18 0.35
CA ILE A 64 7.03 -6.54 -0.28
C ILE A 64 6.61 -5.15 -0.74
N VAL A 65 7.38 -4.14 -0.36
CA VAL A 65 7.10 -2.73 -0.68
C VAL A 65 8.16 -2.18 -1.62
N VAL A 66 7.71 -1.73 -2.78
CA VAL A 66 8.53 -1.05 -3.79
C VAL A 66 7.88 0.30 -4.05
N GLN A 67 8.63 1.39 -3.86
CA GLN A 67 8.14 2.76 -3.90
C GLN A 67 6.95 2.96 -2.94
N GLY A 68 5.89 3.64 -3.39
CA GLY A 68 4.65 3.86 -2.67
C GLY A 68 4.35 5.33 -2.38
N GLY A 69 3.06 5.62 -2.25
CA GLY A 69 2.54 6.87 -1.70
C GLY A 69 1.86 6.65 -0.35
N PRO A 70 1.17 7.66 0.21
CA PRO A 70 0.50 7.56 1.52
C PRO A 70 -0.40 6.32 1.69
N LYS A 71 -1.19 5.97 0.67
CA LYS A 71 -2.01 4.74 0.68
C LYS A 71 -1.20 3.45 0.81
N THR A 72 0.04 3.43 0.32
CA THR A 72 0.96 2.30 0.51
C THR A 72 1.40 2.19 1.97
N LEU A 73 1.58 3.33 2.67
CA LEU A 73 1.90 3.33 4.10
C LEU A 73 0.76 2.76 4.93
N GLU A 74 -0.50 3.04 4.58
CA GLU A 74 -1.67 2.40 5.22
C GLU A 74 -1.60 0.87 5.07
N SER A 75 -1.27 0.36 3.88
CA SER A 75 -1.11 -1.08 3.66
C SER A 75 0.06 -1.67 4.48
N VAL A 76 1.16 -0.93 4.65
CA VAL A 76 2.27 -1.33 5.52
C VAL A 76 1.83 -1.37 6.98
N TYR A 77 1.13 -0.33 7.42
CA TYR A 77 0.59 -0.21 8.77
C TYR A 77 -0.34 -1.37 9.13
N GLU A 78 -1.28 -1.71 8.23
CA GLU A 78 -2.15 -2.87 8.39
C GLU A 78 -1.35 -4.18 8.46
N ALA A 79 -0.35 -4.36 7.58
CA ALA A 79 0.47 -5.56 7.56
C ALA A 79 1.21 -5.77 8.88
N VAL A 80 1.95 -4.77 9.36
CA VAL A 80 2.71 -4.90 10.62
C VAL A 80 1.80 -5.06 11.84
N SER A 81 0.67 -4.36 11.88
CA SER A 81 -0.31 -4.48 12.97
C SER A 81 -0.88 -5.90 13.08
N ASN A 82 -0.92 -6.62 11.97
CA ASN A 82 -1.38 -8.00 11.89
C ASN A 82 -0.23 -9.01 11.75
N LYS A 83 0.95 -8.67 12.29
CA LYS A 83 2.13 -9.54 12.38
C LYS A 83 2.58 -10.12 11.03
N CYS A 84 2.30 -9.42 9.94
CA CYS A 84 2.82 -9.74 8.62
C CYS A 84 4.23 -9.12 8.49
N PRO A 85 5.29 -9.92 8.27
CA PRO A 85 6.61 -9.38 7.96
C PRO A 85 6.55 -8.49 6.71
N VAL A 86 7.24 -7.35 6.78
CA VAL A 86 7.33 -6.37 5.68
C VAL A 86 8.78 -6.28 5.21
N VAL A 87 8.98 -6.40 3.90
CA VAL A 87 10.28 -6.24 3.23
C VAL A 87 10.25 -4.94 2.43
N LEU A 88 11.12 -4.01 2.79
CA LEU A 88 11.27 -2.73 2.10
C LEU A 88 12.40 -2.82 1.07
N ILE A 89 12.14 -2.40 -0.16
CA ILE A 89 13.19 -2.14 -1.16
C ILE A 89 13.61 -0.68 -1.01
N THR A 90 14.58 -0.43 -0.14
CA THR A 90 14.89 0.90 0.42
C THR A 90 15.34 1.93 -0.61
N ASP A 91 15.86 1.52 -1.75
CA ASP A 91 16.38 2.42 -2.78
C ASP A 91 15.40 2.64 -3.95
N SER A 92 14.15 2.18 -3.80
CA SER A 92 13.11 2.29 -4.83
C SER A 92 12.33 3.63 -4.82
N GLY A 93 12.56 4.49 -3.82
CA GLY A 93 11.86 5.76 -3.61
C GLY A 93 10.59 5.63 -2.75
N GLY A 94 9.78 6.70 -2.73
CA GLY A 94 8.45 6.70 -2.12
C GLY A 94 8.42 6.29 -0.65
N VAL A 95 7.35 5.59 -0.24
CA VAL A 95 7.20 5.05 1.12
C VAL A 95 8.36 4.14 1.52
N ALA A 96 8.84 3.28 0.62
CA ALA A 96 9.89 2.32 0.95
C ALA A 96 11.17 3.01 1.45
N THR A 97 11.66 4.02 0.73
CA THR A 97 12.83 4.82 1.14
C THR A 97 12.54 5.68 2.36
N MET A 98 11.39 6.38 2.35
CA MET A 98 11.01 7.28 3.44
C MET A 98 10.91 6.56 4.78
N LEU A 99 10.21 5.41 4.80
CA LEU A 99 10.00 4.62 6.01
C LEU A 99 11.32 4.04 6.53
N HIS A 100 12.20 3.57 5.64
CA HIS A 100 13.53 3.13 6.03
C HIS A 100 14.31 4.25 6.76
N ASN A 101 14.38 5.44 6.15
CA ASN A 101 15.08 6.58 6.74
C ASN A 101 14.46 6.99 8.08
N PHE A 102 13.13 7.01 8.16
CA PHE A 102 12.40 7.31 9.39
C PHE A 102 12.74 6.30 10.51
N LEU A 103 12.72 5.00 10.22
CA LEU A 103 13.00 3.95 11.21
C LEU A 103 14.46 3.98 11.68
N VAL A 104 15.43 4.18 10.77
CA VAL A 104 16.85 4.34 11.12
C VAL A 104 17.02 5.52 12.09
N GLU A 105 16.38 6.65 11.81
CA GLU A 105 16.44 7.82 12.67
C GLU A 105 15.71 7.60 14.01
N ALA A 106 14.55 6.93 14.00
CA ALA A 106 13.80 6.59 15.20
C ALA A 106 14.61 5.68 16.14
N ARG A 107 15.31 4.68 15.60
CA ARG A 107 16.20 3.80 16.37
C ARG A 107 17.37 4.57 16.99
N ARG A 108 17.92 5.56 16.29
CA ARG A 108 19.00 6.44 16.80
C ARG A 108 18.51 7.41 17.88
N ASN A 109 17.28 7.90 17.76
CA ASN A 109 16.72 8.95 18.61
C ASN A 109 15.63 8.45 19.58
N PHE A 110 15.75 7.20 20.06
CA PHE A 110 14.85 6.62 21.08
C PHE A 110 13.34 6.77 20.74
N GLY A 111 12.96 6.39 19.52
CA GLY A 111 11.59 6.46 19.01
C GLY A 111 11.19 7.80 18.40
N ARG A 112 12.10 8.81 18.37
CA ARG A 112 11.84 10.13 17.78
C ARG A 112 12.29 10.21 16.32
N GLY A 113 11.68 9.41 15.45
CA GLY A 113 11.89 9.49 14.02
C GLY A 113 11.41 10.83 13.43
N LYS A 114 12.05 11.27 12.35
CA LYS A 114 11.64 12.44 11.57
C LYS A 114 11.46 12.04 10.12
N VAL A 115 10.39 12.52 9.50
CA VAL A 115 10.20 12.38 8.06
C VAL A 115 11.29 13.22 7.36
N PRO A 116 12.08 12.66 6.43
CA PRO A 116 13.08 13.43 5.70
C PRO A 116 12.43 14.56 4.90
N GLU A 117 13.11 15.71 4.78
CA GLU A 117 12.53 16.92 4.16
C GLU A 117 12.03 16.68 2.73
N GLU A 118 12.76 15.89 1.94
CA GLU A 118 12.41 15.49 0.57
C GLU A 118 11.08 14.71 0.46
N PHE A 119 10.57 14.20 1.58
CA PHE A 119 9.32 13.44 1.67
C PHE A 119 8.21 14.18 2.43
N ALA A 120 8.51 15.34 3.03
CA ALA A 120 7.58 16.06 3.92
C ALA A 120 6.24 16.38 3.24
N ASP A 121 6.27 16.92 2.02
CA ASP A 121 5.07 17.29 1.26
C ASP A 121 4.06 16.15 1.09
N ARG A 122 4.54 14.90 1.14
CA ARG A 122 3.72 13.70 0.94
C ARG A 122 3.38 12.97 2.23
N PHE A 123 4.18 13.11 3.29
CA PHE A 123 4.10 12.27 4.50
C PHE A 123 4.05 13.05 5.81
N SER A 124 3.66 14.33 5.78
CA SER A 124 3.55 15.17 6.98
C SER A 124 2.14 15.27 7.57
N SER A 125 1.15 14.53 7.07
CA SER A 125 -0.20 14.56 7.67
C SER A 125 -0.18 13.99 9.10
N PRO A 126 -1.05 14.47 10.02
CA PRO A 126 -1.12 13.94 11.39
C PRO A 126 -1.33 12.41 11.43
N GLU A 127 -2.21 11.90 10.58
CA GLU A 127 -2.53 10.47 10.47
C GLU A 127 -1.30 9.68 10.02
N THR A 128 -0.55 10.22 9.06
CA THR A 128 0.71 9.65 8.58
C THR A 128 1.74 9.56 9.70
N LEU A 129 1.92 10.64 10.46
CA LEU A 129 2.88 10.68 11.55
C LEU A 129 2.51 9.70 12.67
N ASP A 130 1.22 9.49 12.94
CA ASP A 130 0.78 8.54 13.96
C ASP A 130 0.97 7.09 13.51
N MET A 131 0.72 6.77 12.24
CA MET A 131 1.09 5.47 11.67
C MET A 131 2.59 5.21 11.79
N LEU A 132 3.43 6.19 11.41
CA LEU A 132 4.89 6.06 11.47
C LEU A 132 5.40 5.81 12.88
N LYS A 133 4.89 6.54 13.88
CA LYS A 133 5.25 6.33 15.29
C LYS A 133 4.87 4.92 15.76
N HIS A 134 3.68 4.44 15.37
CA HIS A 134 3.24 3.11 15.76
C HIS A 134 4.09 2.02 15.09
N ILE A 135 4.39 2.16 13.79
CA ILE A 135 5.31 1.24 13.09
C ILE A 135 6.68 1.22 13.79
N ALA A 136 7.25 2.37 14.13
CA ALA A 136 8.53 2.45 14.84
C ALA A 136 8.50 1.87 16.26
N ALA A 137 7.33 1.84 16.92
CA ALA A 137 7.18 1.18 18.22
C ALA A 137 7.13 -0.36 18.09
N LEU A 138 6.63 -0.88 16.96
CA LEU A 138 6.57 -2.33 16.67
C LEU A 138 7.89 -2.89 16.11
N ASP A 139 8.78 -2.01 15.64
CA ASP A 139 10.08 -2.34 15.04
C ASP A 139 11.23 -2.49 16.08
N GLN A 140 10.93 -2.32 17.38
CA GLN A 140 11.87 -2.47 18.51
C GLN A 140 11.96 -3.91 19.01
#